data_AF-I4AQA4-F1
#
_entry.id   AF-I4AQA4-F1
#
_cell.length_a   1.000
_cell.length_b   1.000
_cell.length_c   1.000
_cell.angle_alpha   90.00
_cell.angle_beta   90.00
_cell.angle_gamma   90.00
#
_symmetry.space_group_name_H-M   'P 1'
#
loop_
_entity.id
_entity.type
_entity.pdbx_description
1 polymer ?
#
loop_
_entity_poly.entity_id
_entity_poly.type
_entity_poly.pdbx_seq_one_letter_code
_entity_poly.pdbx_strand_id
1 'polypeptide(L)'
;MKHKPYGIFDYSELPLVKIELTGEAATDQNFEEYLKESAAISQKSERYISLLDTSKVSYLSAKFRIIQGKYINDNKERIAKQAIAIIFIAPSFLHRTMLKAIFVVKDYPNPVFIVSSKEEGMEKVNELLEEEKNNS
;
A
#
# COMPACT_ATOMS: atom_id res chain seq x y z
N MET A 1 -26.99 -2.75 -7.40
CA MET A 1 -26.09 -1.75 -6.77
C MET A 1 -24.91 -1.55 -7.69
N LYS A 2 -24.42 -0.31 -7.88
CA LYS A 2 -23.22 -0.07 -8.70
C LYS A 2 -22.01 -0.66 -7.97
N HIS A 3 -21.27 -1.54 -8.65
CA HIS A 3 -19.99 -2.04 -8.17
C HIS A 3 -19.00 -0.89 -8.05
N LYS A 4 -18.29 -0.79 -6.93
CA LYS A 4 -17.31 0.25 -6.70
C LYS A 4 -16.01 -0.37 -6.19
N PRO A 5 -14.85 0.06 -6.73
CA PRO A 5 -13.57 -0.51 -6.38
C PRO A 5 -13.21 -0.15 -4.93
N TYR A 6 -12.53 -1.09 -4.25
CA TYR A 6 -12.00 -0.84 -2.90
C TYR A 6 -10.77 0.09 -2.96
N GLY A 7 -9.95 -0.05 -4.00
CA GLY A 7 -8.81 0.81 -4.27
C GLY A 7 -8.63 1.11 -5.75
N ILE A 8 -8.07 2.28 -6.05
CA ILE A 8 -7.75 2.74 -7.40
C ILE A 8 -6.23 2.79 -7.52
N PHE A 9 -5.69 2.24 -8.60
CA PHE A 9 -4.24 2.19 -8.86
C PHE A 9 -3.91 3.10 -10.04
N ASP A 10 -2.86 3.89 -9.88
CA ASP A 10 -2.30 4.73 -10.92
C ASP A 10 -0.82 4.34 -11.13
N TYR A 11 -0.52 4.04 -12.39
CA TYR A 11 0.77 3.55 -12.89
C TYR A 11 1.44 4.53 -13.85
N SER A 12 0.94 5.76 -13.93
CA SER A 12 1.46 6.77 -14.87
C SER A 12 2.90 7.21 -14.56
N GLU A 13 3.39 6.98 -13.35
CA GLU A 13 4.68 7.46 -12.84
C GLU A 13 5.58 6.32 -12.31
N LEU A 14 5.50 5.12 -12.90
CA LEU A 14 6.40 4.01 -12.54
C LEU A 14 7.87 4.47 -12.46
N PRO A 15 8.64 4.07 -11.43
CA PRO A 15 8.38 3.00 -10.46
C PRO A 15 7.47 3.39 -9.27
N LEU A 16 6.90 4.59 -9.25
CA LEU A 16 5.89 4.96 -8.26
C LEU A 16 4.52 4.39 -8.66
N VAL A 17 3.92 3.62 -7.75
CA VAL A 17 2.52 3.16 -7.85
C VAL A 17 1.71 3.93 -6.82
N LYS A 18 0.79 4.78 -7.29
CA LYS A 18 -0.13 5.51 -6.41
C LYS A 18 -1.38 4.68 -6.23
N ILE A 19 -1.79 4.47 -4.98
CA ILE A 19 -2.94 3.65 -4.62
C ILE A 19 -3.86 4.49 -3.74
N GLU A 20 -5.09 4.71 -4.16
CA GLU A 20 -6.11 5.40 -3.35
C GLU A 20 -7.13 4.40 -2.86
N LEU A 21 -7.27 4.25 -1.54
CA LEU A 21 -8.41 3.51 -0.99
C LEU A 21 -9.65 4.41 -1.00
N THR A 22 -10.72 3.93 -1.61
CA THR A 22 -11.87 4.77 -1.98
C THR A 22 -12.77 5.16 -0.81
N GLY A 23 -12.64 4.46 0.33
CA GLY A 23 -13.54 4.55 1.48
C GLY A 23 -14.79 3.65 1.34
N GLU A 24 -14.94 2.94 0.22
CA GLU A 24 -16.01 1.95 0.06
C GLU A 24 -15.80 0.77 1.00
N ALA A 25 -16.91 0.24 1.53
CA ALA A 25 -16.85 -0.95 2.36
C ALA A 25 -16.28 -2.12 1.56
N ALA A 26 -15.33 -2.83 2.15
CA ALA A 26 -14.81 -4.06 1.56
C ALA A 26 -15.94 -5.09 1.41
N THR A 27 -16.03 -5.68 0.23
CA THR A 27 -16.87 -6.82 -0.13
C THR A 27 -15.96 -7.89 -0.70
N ASP A 28 -16.44 -9.13 -0.76
CA ASP A 28 -15.62 -10.22 -1.29
C ASP A 28 -15.15 -9.92 -2.72
N GLN A 29 -16.04 -9.34 -3.54
CA GLN A 29 -15.73 -8.96 -4.91
C GLN A 29 -14.72 -7.81 -5.02
N ASN A 30 -15.01 -6.63 -4.45
CA ASN A 30 -14.13 -5.47 -4.63
C ASN A 30 -12.77 -5.63 -3.94
N PHE A 31 -12.70 -6.46 -2.90
CA PHE A 31 -11.46 -6.73 -2.18
C PHE A 31 -10.61 -7.77 -2.92
N GLU A 32 -11.24 -8.79 -3.52
CA GLU A 32 -10.53 -9.72 -4.41
C GLU A 32 -9.91 -8.98 -5.61
N GLU A 33 -10.66 -8.06 -6.22
CA GLU A 33 -10.15 -7.21 -7.31
C GLU A 33 -8.95 -6.35 -6.86
N TYR A 34 -9.04 -5.74 -5.68
CA TYR A 34 -7.94 -4.99 -5.08
C TYR A 34 -6.68 -5.85 -4.87
N LEU A 35 -6.83 -7.10 -4.40
CA LEU A 35 -5.70 -8.01 -4.22
C LEU A 35 -5.12 -8.49 -5.56
N LYS A 36 -5.95 -8.70 -6.58
CA LYS A 36 -5.51 -9.03 -7.94
C LYS A 36 -4.67 -7.88 -8.52
N GLU A 37 -5.15 -6.64 -8.39
CA GLU A 37 -4.42 -5.46 -8.88
C GLU A 37 -3.11 -5.24 -8.11
N SER A 38 -3.11 -5.48 -6.80
CA SER A 38 -1.90 -5.46 -5.96
C SER A 38 -0.86 -6.50 -6.41
N ALA A 39 -1.30 -7.68 -6.87
CA ALA A 39 -0.40 -8.71 -7.39
C ALA A 39 0.16 -8.32 -8.78
N ALA A 40 -0.66 -7.68 -9.61
CA ALA A 40 -0.30 -7.26 -10.96
C ALA A 40 0.79 -6.18 -11.00
N ILE A 41 1.06 -5.46 -9.90
CA ILE A 41 2.18 -4.50 -9.81
C ILE A 41 3.50 -5.14 -10.27
N SER A 42 3.77 -6.37 -9.83
CA SER A 42 4.99 -7.13 -10.15
C SER A 42 5.22 -7.38 -11.64
N GLN A 43 4.15 -7.31 -12.44
CA GLN A 43 4.20 -7.49 -13.89
C GLN A 43 4.40 -6.15 -14.62
N LYS A 44 4.17 -5.03 -13.94
CA LYS A 44 4.27 -3.68 -14.50
C LYS A 44 5.63 -3.04 -14.21
N SER A 45 6.28 -3.42 -13.11
CA SER A 45 7.57 -2.85 -12.71
C SER A 45 8.40 -3.85 -11.91
N GLU A 46 9.68 -3.94 -12.23
CA GLU A 46 10.63 -4.84 -11.55
C GLU A 46 10.94 -4.39 -10.12
N ARG A 47 11.02 -3.07 -9.92
CA ARG A 47 11.26 -2.41 -8.63
C ARG A 47 10.25 -1.27 -8.46
N TYR A 48 9.54 -1.20 -7.34
CA TYR A 48 8.48 -0.20 -7.16
C TYR A 48 8.34 0.34 -5.75
N ILE A 49 7.81 1.56 -5.62
CA ILE A 49 7.30 2.12 -4.36
C ILE A 49 5.78 2.20 -4.44
N SER A 50 5.10 1.74 -3.41
CA SER A 50 3.65 1.95 -3.27
C SER A 50 3.36 3.14 -2.37
N LEU A 51 2.73 4.18 -2.91
CA LEU A 51 2.21 5.31 -2.14
C LEU A 51 0.69 5.12 -1.95
N LEU A 52 0.30 4.70 -0.75
CA LEU A 52 -1.05 4.29 -0.41
C LEU A 52 -1.78 5.38 0.39
N ASP A 53 -2.75 6.03 -0.24
CA ASP A 53 -3.65 6.99 0.40
C ASP A 53 -4.78 6.26 1.13
N THR A 54 -4.74 6.36 2.47
CA THR A 54 -5.72 5.76 3.37
C THR A 54 -6.67 6.77 3.99
N SER A 55 -6.65 8.03 3.53
CA SER A 55 -7.39 9.15 4.14
C SER A 55 -8.91 8.95 4.19
N LYS A 56 -9.46 8.18 3.24
CA LYS A 56 -10.91 7.89 3.15
C LYS A 56 -11.32 6.62 3.89
N VAL A 57 -10.38 5.84 4.42
CA VAL A 57 -10.66 4.58 5.09
C VAL A 57 -10.64 4.77 6.60
N SER A 58 -11.73 4.37 7.24
CA SER A 58 -11.87 4.38 8.70
C SER A 58 -11.74 2.99 9.33
N TYR A 59 -12.09 1.94 8.59
CA TYR A 59 -12.17 0.59 9.13
C TYR A 59 -12.12 -0.49 8.05
N LEU A 60 -11.34 -1.55 8.31
CA LEU A 60 -11.36 -2.80 7.54
C LEU A 60 -11.79 -3.93 8.46
N SER A 61 -12.81 -4.71 8.11
CA SER A 61 -13.35 -5.77 8.98
C SER A 61 -12.32 -6.88 9.27
N ALA A 62 -12.51 -7.62 10.37
CA ALA A 62 -11.61 -8.71 10.76
C ALA A 62 -11.41 -9.73 9.63
N LYS A 63 -12.48 -10.10 8.91
CA LYS A 63 -12.43 -10.99 7.74
C LYS A 63 -11.40 -10.50 6.72
N PHE A 64 -11.53 -9.25 6.27
CA PHE A 64 -10.64 -8.71 5.23
C PHE A 64 -9.23 -8.42 5.74
N ARG A 65 -9.05 -8.10 7.03
CA ARG A 65 -7.71 -8.01 7.64
C ARG A 65 -6.99 -9.37 7.62
N ILE A 66 -7.70 -10.47 7.89
CA ILE A 66 -7.14 -11.82 7.80
C ILE A 66 -6.75 -12.15 6.35
N ILE A 67 -7.64 -11.85 5.40
CA ILE A 67 -7.39 -12.07 3.97
C ILE A 67 -6.17 -11.26 3.51
N GLN A 68 -6.09 -9.97 3.86
CA GLN A 68 -4.94 -9.11 3.55
C GLN A 68 -3.64 -9.68 4.13
N GLY A 69 -3.68 -10.10 5.41
CA GLY A 69 -2.52 -10.70 6.08
C GLY A 69 -2.07 -11.99 5.40
N LYS A 70 -3.01 -12.84 4.99
CA LYS A 70 -2.71 -14.04 4.21
C LYS A 70 -2.09 -13.70 2.86
N TYR A 71 -2.65 -12.73 2.13
CA TYR A 71 -2.08 -12.27 0.85
C TYR A 71 -0.62 -11.80 1.02
N ILE A 72 -0.34 -10.97 2.03
CA ILE A 72 1.02 -10.48 2.30
C ILE A 72 1.95 -11.65 2.61
N ASN A 73 1.51 -12.60 3.43
CA ASN A 73 2.31 -13.78 3.80
C ASN A 73 2.60 -14.67 2.58
N ASP A 74 1.58 -14.97 1.78
CA ASP A 74 1.69 -15.82 0.59
C ASP A 74 2.56 -15.18 -0.50
N ASN A 75 2.71 -13.86 -0.49
CA ASN A 75 3.49 -13.09 -1.46
C ASN A 75 4.78 -12.49 -0.88
N LYS A 76 5.16 -12.88 0.34
CA LYS A 76 6.23 -12.24 1.12
C LYS A 76 7.54 -12.12 0.35
N GLU A 77 8.02 -13.21 -0.24
CA GLU A 77 9.30 -13.24 -0.96
C GLU A 77 9.29 -12.30 -2.18
N ARG A 78 8.19 -12.32 -2.95
CA ARG A 78 8.03 -11.44 -4.11
C ARG A 78 8.01 -9.97 -3.70
N ILE A 79 7.23 -9.63 -2.67
CA ILE A 79 7.14 -8.26 -2.15
C ILE A 79 8.52 -7.81 -1.64
N ALA A 80 9.19 -8.62 -0.84
CA ALA A 80 10.53 -8.30 -0.32
C ALA A 80 11.56 -8.07 -1.43
N LYS A 81 11.47 -8.82 -2.54
CA LYS A 81 12.38 -8.69 -3.67
C LYS A 81 12.12 -7.46 -4.54
N GLN A 82 10.86 -7.10 -4.78
CA GLN A 82 10.50 -6.08 -5.77
C GLN A 82 10.08 -4.73 -5.17
N ALA A 83 9.44 -4.73 -3.99
CA ALA A 83 9.00 -3.48 -3.39
C ALA A 83 10.19 -2.80 -2.69
N ILE A 84 10.50 -1.58 -3.11
CA ILE A 84 11.47 -0.71 -2.43
C ILE A 84 10.89 -0.30 -1.08
N ALA A 85 9.65 0.17 -1.06
CA ALA A 85 8.94 0.58 0.16
C ALA A 85 7.42 0.63 -0.05
N ILE A 86 6.68 0.65 1.06
CA ILE A 86 5.28 1.07 1.10
C ILE A 86 5.15 2.29 2.00
N ILE A 87 4.47 3.32 1.50
CA ILE A 87 4.27 4.59 2.18
C ILE A 87 2.77 4.81 2.37
N PHE A 88 2.32 4.89 3.61
CA PHE A 88 0.93 5.13 3.97
C PHE A 88 0.71 6.62 4.24
N ILE A 89 -0.19 7.25 3.50
CA ILE A 89 -0.70 8.58 3.81
C ILE A 89 -1.90 8.42 4.73
N ALA A 90 -1.74 8.88 5.98
CA ALA A 90 -2.77 8.82 7.01
C ALA A 90 -2.86 10.19 7.72
N PRO A 91 -3.77 11.09 7.30
CA PRO A 91 -3.85 12.45 7.86
C PRO A 91 -4.27 12.51 9.34
N SER A 92 -5.03 11.51 9.80
CA SER A 92 -5.45 11.42 11.20
C SER A 92 -4.32 10.91 12.10
N PHE A 93 -4.01 11.63 13.18
CA PHE A 93 -3.04 11.20 14.18
C PHE A 93 -3.39 9.83 14.80
N LEU A 94 -4.68 9.60 15.08
CA LEU A 94 -5.15 8.32 15.60
C LEU A 94 -4.90 7.20 14.60
N HIS A 95 -5.22 7.43 13.31
CA HIS A 95 -5.00 6.45 12.26
C HIS A 95 -3.51 6.13 12.08
N ARG A 96 -2.63 7.14 12.08
CA ARG A 96 -1.16 6.92 12.06
C ARG A 96 -0.68 6.08 13.22
N THR A 97 -1.17 6.39 14.43
CA THR A 97 -0.78 5.65 15.65
C THR A 97 -1.20 4.19 15.57
N MET A 98 -2.41 3.92 15.06
CA MET A 98 -2.89 2.56 14.83
C MET A 98 -2.02 1.80 13.81
N LEU A 99 -1.72 2.42 12.66
CA LEU A 99 -0.87 1.79 11.65
C LEU A 99 0.54 1.49 12.20
N LYS A 100 1.14 2.44 12.92
CA LYS A 100 2.45 2.23 13.57
C LYS A 100 2.42 1.05 14.52
N ALA A 101 1.40 0.96 15.38
CA ALA A 101 1.25 -0.16 16.32
C ALA A 101 1.09 -1.51 15.59
N ILE A 102 0.35 -1.56 14.48
CA ILE A 102 0.18 -2.76 13.67
C ILE A 102 1.54 -3.26 13.14
N PHE A 103 2.34 -2.37 12.55
CA PHE A 103 3.61 -2.75 11.94
C PHE A 103 4.75 -2.96 12.94
N VAL A 104 4.60 -2.53 14.19
CA VAL A 104 5.48 -2.95 15.30
C VAL A 104 5.27 -4.43 15.64
N VAL A 105 4.04 -4.93 15.55
CA VAL A 105 3.71 -6.32 15.91
C VAL A 105 3.89 -7.27 14.73
N LYS A 106 3.62 -6.80 13.51
CA LYS A 106 3.71 -7.59 12.29
C LYS A 106 4.61 -6.91 11.28
N ASP A 107 5.79 -7.48 11.11
CA ASP A 107 6.72 -7.06 10.07
C ASP A 107 6.05 -7.13 8.70
N TYR A 108 6.18 -6.04 7.95
CA TYR A 108 5.84 -6.02 6.54
C TYR A 108 7.06 -6.51 5.73
N PRO A 109 6.88 -7.17 4.57
CA PRO A 109 8.01 -7.74 3.83
C PRO A 109 9.04 -6.73 3.31
N ASN A 110 8.71 -5.44 3.30
CA ASN A 110 9.54 -4.34 2.83
C ASN A 110 9.35 -3.12 3.75
N PRO A 111 10.26 -2.12 3.71
CA PRO A 111 10.19 -0.92 4.54
C PRO A 111 8.82 -0.24 4.50
N VAL A 112 8.32 0.13 5.69
CA VAL A 112 7.04 0.83 5.87
C VAL A 112 7.27 2.24 6.37
N PHE A 113 6.69 3.21 5.68
CA PHE A 113 6.64 4.60 6.12
C PHE A 113 5.20 5.04 6.31
N ILE A 114 4.92 5.82 7.35
CA ILE A 114 3.58 6.35 7.64
C ILE A 114 3.70 7.85 7.80
N VAL A 115 3.13 8.57 6.85
CA VAL A 115 3.21 10.03 6.70
C VAL A 115 1.84 10.67 6.93
N SER A 116 1.85 11.97 7.18
CA SER A 116 0.65 12.75 7.47
C SER A 116 -0.01 13.38 6.24
N SER A 117 0.75 13.58 5.15
CA SER A 117 0.24 14.24 3.95
C SER A 117 0.79 13.62 2.66
N LYS A 118 0.20 14.04 1.54
CA LYS A 118 0.65 13.64 0.19
C LYS A 118 2.02 14.21 -0.12
N GLU A 119 2.26 15.45 0.31
CA GLU A 119 3.51 16.17 0.12
C GLU A 119 4.66 15.43 0.82
N GLU A 120 4.50 15.11 2.11
CA GLU A 120 5.46 14.33 2.90
C GLU A 120 5.68 12.93 2.28
N GLY A 121 4.61 12.32 1.77
CA GLY A 121 4.69 11.05 1.04
C GLY A 121 5.54 11.14 -0.21
N MET A 122 5.36 12.19 -1.02
CA MET A 122 6.13 12.41 -2.24
C MET A 122 7.58 12.78 -1.97
N GLU A 123 7.86 13.58 -0.92
CA GLU A 123 9.23 13.83 -0.46
C GLU A 123 9.93 12.51 -0.13
N LYS A 124 9.26 11.62 0.59
CA LYS A 124 9.80 10.30 0.93
C LYS A 124 9.98 9.39 -0.29
N VAL A 125 9.06 9.44 -1.26
CA VAL A 125 9.23 8.73 -2.54
C VAL A 125 10.53 9.19 -3.22
N ASN A 126 10.74 10.50 -3.35
CA ASN A 126 11.90 11.05 -4.05
C ASN A 126 13.21 10.64 -3.36
N GLU A 127 13.26 10.73 -2.02
CA GLU A 127 14.41 10.27 -1.22
C GLU A 127 14.76 8.80 -1.54
N LEU A 128 13.77 7.91 -1.47
CA LEU A 128 13.97 6.47 -1.68
C LEU A 128 14.34 6.13 -3.12
N LEU A 129 13.81 6.84 -4.11
CA LEU A 129 14.18 6.63 -5.51
C LEU A 129 15.61 7.09 -5.81
N GLU A 130 16.07 8.18 -5.19
CA GLU A 130 17.47 8.60 -5.31
C GLU A 130 18.41 7.60 -4.61
N GLU A 131 18.04 7.08 -3.44
CA GLU A 131 18.80 6.02 -2.77
C GLU A 131 18.88 4.74 -3.62
N GLU A 132 17.77 4.30 -4.22
CA GLU A 132 17.75 3.11 -5.08
C GLU A 132 18.66 3.27 -6.31
N LYS A 133 18.65 4.45 -6.96
CA LYS A 133 19.53 4.76 -8.10
C LYS A 133 21.01 4.71 -7.73
N ASN A 134 21.37 5.18 -6.53
CA ASN A 134 22.75 5.19 -6.06
C ASN A 134 23.27 3.80 -5.66
N ASN A 135 22.37 2.85 -5.41
CA ASN A 135 22.68 1.48 -5.00
C ASN A 135 22.57 0.44 -6.13
N SER A 136 22.16 0.86 -7.34
CA SER A 136 22.00 0.02 -8.55
C SER A 136 23.19 0.17 -9.49
#